data_AF-H2Y1Y2-F1
#
_entry.id   AF-H2Y1Y2-F1
#
_cell.length_a   1.000
_cell.length_b   1.000
_cell.length_c   1.000
_cell.angle_alpha   90.00
_cell.angle_beta   90.00
_cell.angle_gamma   90.00
#
_symmetry.space_group_name_H-M   'P 1'
#
loop_
_entity.id
_entity.type
_entity.pdbx_description
1 polymer ?
#
loop_
_entity_poly.entity_id
_entity_poly.type
_entity_poly.pdbx_seq_one_letter_code
_entity_poly.pdbx_strand_id
1 'polypeptide(L)'
;ISLSAVLEDTVNQLSILGKIMPVSLQAHPDISSQLDAERNMEAALSARSEGKGHPAKLEKPVLNKKLKLLQQIQELIGSLTTSNRLVDQSMRQNPLTKDNLQKIQDDRHFCEEVLSDVHKEMLQRHNFQSLLNAVKMQKEKKLGLQRTIIKEEQGRRKIKQLQKQLQDIKKEKELEIQQRNEMIAHLKDQLQEMKAKSNMEGKYVKKNAENQVHQNQQHCQILEQKLKEEVETLKRKVDEEVRSHVGIEEYLKKHQTMLEEKVEFWMDKYDKDVEAKQHELNTLKSSKANDLERLQELTRKYTEYERVVVEDRIEKEKERRKREQEEIELKSAVKLQSWWRGTMVVKQIGPFSKKKKKGGKKGKKGKKGKK
;
A
#
# COMPACT_ATOMS: atom_id res chain seq x y z
N ILE A 1 131.80 5.18 -41.78
CA ILE A 1 130.78 6.24 -41.59
C ILE A 1 130.30 6.11 -40.15
N SER A 2 130.61 7.09 -39.29
CA SER A 2 130.16 7.05 -37.89
C SER A 2 128.65 7.28 -37.83
N LEU A 3 127.95 6.53 -36.97
CA LEU A 3 126.49 6.64 -36.81
C LEU A 3 126.03 8.08 -36.51
N SER A 4 126.89 8.87 -35.85
CA SER A 4 126.65 10.30 -35.59
C SER A 4 126.52 11.13 -36.87
N ALA A 5 127.37 10.90 -37.87
CA ALA A 5 127.34 11.65 -39.13
C ALA A 5 126.06 11.37 -39.93
N VAL A 6 125.55 10.14 -39.83
CA VAL A 6 124.26 9.77 -40.44
C VAL A 6 123.10 10.46 -39.71
N LEU A 7 123.13 10.53 -38.38
CA LEU A 7 122.11 11.23 -37.61
C LEU A 7 122.09 12.74 -37.90
N GLU A 8 123.25 13.37 -37.97
CA GLU A 8 123.40 14.78 -38.32
C GLU A 8 122.82 15.07 -39.72
N ASP A 9 123.19 14.27 -40.72
CA ASP A 9 122.66 14.41 -42.08
C ASP A 9 121.14 14.19 -42.12
N THR A 10 120.60 13.18 -41.41
CA THR A 10 119.16 12.95 -41.35
C THR A 10 118.38 14.08 -40.66
N VAL A 11 118.91 14.68 -39.60
CA VAL A 11 118.30 15.84 -38.93
C VAL A 11 118.30 17.05 -39.86
N ASN A 12 119.42 17.29 -40.57
CA ASN A 12 119.53 18.37 -41.54
C ASN A 12 118.55 18.18 -42.70
N GLN A 13 118.44 16.97 -43.24
CA GLN A 13 117.48 16.63 -44.29
C GLN A 13 116.03 16.77 -43.81
N LEU A 14 115.70 16.33 -42.60
CA LEU A 14 114.39 16.57 -42.01
C LEU A 14 114.11 18.06 -41.90
N SER A 15 115.04 18.86 -41.37
CA SER A 15 114.90 20.31 -41.25
C SER A 15 114.65 21.02 -42.58
N ILE A 16 115.39 20.62 -43.62
CA ILE A 16 115.21 21.10 -45.00
C ILE A 16 113.83 20.70 -45.52
N LEU A 17 113.43 19.44 -45.33
CA LEU A 17 112.11 18.96 -45.71
C LEU A 17 110.99 19.76 -45.03
N GLY A 18 111.18 20.16 -43.76
CA GLY A 18 110.24 21.00 -43.03
C GLY A 18 110.08 22.42 -43.57
N LYS A 19 111.09 22.95 -44.25
CA LYS A 19 111.07 24.26 -44.91
C LYS A 19 110.45 24.21 -46.30
N ILE A 20 110.48 23.04 -46.95
CA ILE A 20 109.97 22.82 -48.31
C ILE A 20 108.52 22.31 -48.27
N MET A 21 108.13 21.58 -47.23
CA MET A 21 106.80 21.00 -47.11
C MET A 21 105.73 22.05 -46.76
N PRO A 22 104.61 22.11 -47.49
CA PRO A 22 103.53 23.05 -47.19
C PRO A 22 102.68 22.57 -46.01
N VAL A 23 102.41 23.46 -45.05
CA VAL A 23 101.53 23.20 -43.89
C VAL A 23 100.05 23.15 -44.29
N SER A 24 99.73 23.73 -45.45
CA SER A 24 98.45 23.60 -46.15
C SER A 24 98.66 23.89 -47.63
N LEU A 25 98.04 23.11 -48.53
CA LEU A 25 97.79 23.58 -49.90
C LEU A 25 96.99 24.88 -49.80
N GLN A 26 97.45 25.96 -50.43
CA GLN A 26 96.61 27.14 -50.66
C GLN A 26 95.41 26.67 -51.51
N ALA A 27 94.33 26.30 -50.84
CA ALA A 27 93.04 26.15 -51.48
C ALA A 27 92.59 27.55 -51.90
N HIS A 28 92.19 27.68 -53.16
CA HIS A 28 91.44 28.83 -53.63
C HIS A 28 90.31 29.16 -52.63
N PRO A 29 90.12 30.44 -52.23
CA PRO A 29 89.15 30.84 -51.22
C PRO A 29 87.68 30.49 -51.55
N ASP A 30 87.38 30.10 -52.79
CA ASP A 30 86.02 29.77 -53.23
C ASP A 30 85.50 28.40 -52.77
N ILE A 31 86.36 27.42 -52.49
CA ILE A 31 85.89 26.05 -52.17
C ILE A 31 85.53 25.91 -50.68
N SER A 32 86.26 26.59 -49.80
CA SER A 32 85.99 26.54 -48.36
C SER A 32 84.69 27.27 -47.99
N SER A 33 84.37 28.35 -48.68
CA SER A 33 83.12 29.10 -48.49
C SER A 33 81.89 28.33 -48.99
N GLN A 34 82.04 27.50 -50.03
CA GLN A 34 80.97 26.60 -50.50
C GLN A 34 80.66 25.47 -49.50
N LEU A 35 81.66 24.90 -48.85
CA LEU A 35 81.47 23.80 -47.88
C LEU A 35 80.80 24.28 -46.58
N ASP A 36 81.14 25.48 -46.10
CA ASP A 36 80.47 26.08 -44.95
C ASP A 36 79.02 26.49 -45.27
N ALA A 37 78.75 26.89 -46.53
CA ALA A 37 77.40 27.17 -47.01
C ALA A 37 76.53 25.91 -47.14
N GLU A 38 77.08 24.79 -47.63
CA GLU A 38 76.36 23.50 -47.70
C GLU A 38 76.02 22.95 -46.31
N ARG A 39 76.96 23.02 -45.36
CA ARG A 39 76.75 22.53 -43.99
C ARG A 39 75.68 23.32 -43.24
N ASN A 40 75.60 24.63 -43.49
CA ASN A 40 74.53 25.49 -42.97
C ASN A 40 73.17 25.22 -43.66
N MET A 41 73.16 24.89 -44.95
CA MET A 41 71.94 24.54 -45.69
C MET A 41 71.34 23.20 -45.23
N GLU A 42 72.19 22.22 -44.91
CA GLU A 42 71.77 20.91 -44.41
C GLU A 42 71.19 20.98 -42.98
N ALA A 43 71.76 21.85 -42.13
CA ALA A 43 71.23 22.16 -40.81
C ALA A 43 69.86 22.87 -40.88
N ALA A 44 69.69 23.78 -41.85
CA ALA A 44 68.42 24.50 -42.07
C ALA A 44 67.30 23.59 -42.61
N LEU A 45 67.64 22.60 -43.45
CA LEU A 45 66.68 21.62 -43.97
C LEU A 45 66.23 20.60 -42.91
N SER A 46 67.13 20.18 -42.02
CA SER A 46 66.79 19.28 -40.90
C SER A 46 65.85 19.95 -39.89
N ALA A 47 66.07 21.23 -39.57
CA ALA A 47 65.22 22.01 -38.66
C ALA A 47 63.79 22.27 -39.19
N ARG A 48 63.58 22.20 -40.51
CA ARG A 48 62.27 22.48 -41.13
C ARG A 48 61.34 21.25 -41.21
N SER A 49 61.84 20.05 -40.88
CA SER A 49 61.08 18.80 -40.96
C SER A 49 60.20 18.49 -39.73
N GLU A 50 60.28 19.28 -38.66
CA GLU A 50 59.54 19.06 -37.40
C GLU A 50 58.17 19.78 -37.30
N GLY A 51 57.64 20.29 -38.43
CA GLY A 51 56.33 20.93 -38.48
C GLY A 51 55.17 19.93 -38.43
N LYS A 52 54.58 19.75 -37.24
CA LYS A 52 53.33 19.00 -37.00
C LYS A 52 52.17 19.50 -37.87
N GLY A 53 51.80 18.74 -38.90
CA GLY A 53 50.57 18.92 -39.67
C GLY A 53 49.46 17.99 -39.19
N HIS A 54 48.32 18.55 -38.78
CA HIS A 54 47.10 17.82 -38.41
C HIS A 54 46.47 17.14 -39.63
N PRO A 55 45.88 15.93 -39.52
CA PRO A 55 45.27 15.26 -40.67
C PRO A 55 43.82 15.73 -40.85
N ALA A 56 43.57 16.47 -41.93
CA ALA A 56 42.22 16.67 -42.46
C ALA A 56 41.91 15.59 -43.51
N LYS A 57 40.74 14.94 -43.37
CA LYS A 57 40.19 13.91 -44.26
C LYS A 57 40.02 14.46 -45.68
N LEU A 58 40.67 13.83 -46.67
CA LEU A 58 40.46 14.06 -48.11
C LEU A 58 40.53 12.73 -48.88
N GLU A 59 39.76 12.65 -49.96
CA GLU A 59 39.31 11.44 -50.66
C GLU A 59 40.39 10.60 -51.37
N LYS A 60 40.05 9.33 -51.60
CA LYS A 60 40.95 8.20 -51.95
C LYS A 60 41.75 8.27 -53.27
N PRO A 61 41.38 8.99 -54.36
CA PRO A 61 42.17 8.96 -55.60
C PRO A 61 43.38 9.92 -55.61
N VAL A 62 43.38 10.96 -54.77
CA VAL A 62 44.49 11.93 -54.66
C VAL A 62 45.66 11.38 -53.83
N LEU A 63 45.36 10.47 -52.90
CA LEU A 63 46.34 9.84 -52.02
C LEU A 63 47.39 9.03 -52.80
N ASN A 64 47.00 8.37 -53.89
CA ASN A 64 47.86 7.43 -54.62
C ASN A 64 48.91 8.13 -55.50
N LYS A 65 48.56 9.28 -56.10
CA LYS A 65 49.55 10.14 -56.81
C LYS A 65 50.52 10.81 -55.84
N LYS A 66 50.02 11.26 -54.69
CA LYS A 66 50.84 11.85 -53.62
C LYS A 66 51.81 10.84 -53.01
N LEU A 67 51.39 9.57 -52.86
CA LEU A 67 52.23 8.48 -52.38
C LEU A 67 53.37 8.14 -53.36
N LYS A 68 53.09 8.05 -54.67
CA LYS A 68 54.12 7.83 -55.69
C LYS A 68 55.14 8.97 -55.77
N LEU A 69 54.68 10.22 -55.68
CA LEU A 69 55.57 11.39 -55.68
C LEU A 69 56.45 11.41 -54.42
N LEU A 70 55.89 11.08 -53.25
CA LEU A 70 56.67 10.95 -52.01
C LEU A 70 57.70 9.82 -52.10
N GLN A 71 57.37 8.72 -52.77
CA GLN A 71 58.30 7.59 -52.95
C GLN A 71 59.46 7.95 -53.88
N GLN A 72 59.21 8.68 -54.98
CA GLN A 72 60.25 9.20 -55.87
C GLN A 72 61.15 10.24 -55.19
N ILE A 73 60.56 11.13 -54.38
CA ILE A 73 61.32 12.09 -53.57
C ILE A 73 62.20 11.35 -52.55
N GLN A 74 61.67 10.30 -51.91
CA GLN A 74 62.44 9.48 -50.97
C GLN A 74 63.61 8.75 -51.65
N GLU A 75 63.41 8.25 -52.87
CA GLU A 75 64.47 7.63 -53.69
C GLU A 75 65.54 8.64 -54.12
N LEU A 76 65.14 9.83 -54.58
CA LEU A 76 66.06 10.93 -54.93
C LEU A 76 66.88 11.41 -53.72
N ILE A 77 66.25 11.54 -52.56
CA ILE A 77 66.94 11.88 -51.31
C ILE A 77 67.92 10.75 -50.94
N GLY A 78 67.51 9.49 -51.10
CA GLY A 78 68.37 8.32 -50.89
C GLY A 78 69.58 8.28 -51.82
N SER A 79 69.41 8.59 -53.11
CA SER A 79 70.51 8.62 -54.07
C SER A 79 71.47 9.79 -53.80
N LEU A 80 70.93 10.97 -53.49
CA LEU A 80 71.73 12.17 -53.20
C LEU A 80 72.57 12.00 -51.92
N THR A 81 71.97 11.44 -50.86
CA THR A 81 72.69 11.13 -49.61
C THR A 81 73.78 10.07 -49.83
N THR A 82 73.54 9.09 -50.70
CA THR A 82 74.56 8.09 -51.05
C THR A 82 75.70 8.71 -51.85
N SER A 83 75.42 9.56 -52.83
CA SER A 83 76.42 10.31 -53.59
C SER A 83 77.26 11.25 -52.71
N ASN A 84 76.62 12.04 -51.84
CA ASN A 84 77.33 12.93 -50.92
C ASN A 84 78.26 12.16 -49.98
N ARG A 85 77.81 10.99 -49.48
CA ARG A 85 78.65 10.12 -48.66
C ARG A 85 79.87 9.58 -49.41
N LEU A 86 79.74 9.26 -50.70
CA LEU A 86 80.85 8.80 -51.54
C LEU A 86 81.86 9.93 -51.80
N VAL A 87 81.39 11.15 -52.04
CA VAL A 87 82.23 12.35 -52.17
C VAL A 87 82.99 12.64 -50.87
N ASP A 88 82.30 12.61 -49.72
CA ASP A 88 82.91 12.77 -48.41
C ASP A 88 83.98 11.70 -48.11
N GLN A 89 83.70 10.45 -48.49
CA GLN A 89 84.64 9.35 -48.33
C GLN A 89 85.87 9.54 -49.24
N SER A 90 85.68 10.00 -50.48
CA SER A 90 86.76 10.33 -51.40
C SER A 90 87.62 11.50 -50.91
N MET A 91 87.00 12.54 -50.33
CA MET A 91 87.73 13.68 -49.78
C MET A 91 88.49 13.33 -48.50
N ARG A 92 87.93 12.47 -47.62
CA ARG A 92 88.62 12.00 -46.41
C ARG A 92 89.81 11.08 -46.70
N GLN A 93 89.78 10.35 -47.82
CA GLN A 93 90.88 9.50 -48.26
C GLN A 93 91.92 10.24 -49.10
N ASN A 94 91.72 11.53 -49.38
CA ASN A 94 92.70 12.33 -50.10
C ASN A 94 93.95 12.57 -49.20
N PRO A 95 95.15 12.14 -49.63
CA PRO A 95 96.39 12.35 -48.86
C PRO A 95 96.77 13.83 -48.71
N LEU A 96 96.16 14.74 -49.48
CA LEU A 96 96.44 16.18 -49.51
C LEU A 96 95.44 17.03 -48.71
N THR A 97 94.72 16.45 -47.75
CA THR A 97 93.88 17.25 -46.84
C THR A 97 94.74 18.07 -45.89
N LYS A 98 94.23 19.25 -45.49
CA LYS A 98 94.88 20.15 -44.52
C LYS A 98 95.30 19.42 -43.23
N ASP A 99 94.43 18.56 -42.70
CA ASP A 99 94.69 17.81 -41.48
C ASP A 99 95.80 16.75 -41.67
N ASN A 100 95.85 16.09 -42.82
CA ASN A 100 96.91 15.12 -43.13
C ASN A 100 98.26 15.83 -43.30
N LEU A 101 98.30 16.97 -43.99
CA LEU A 101 99.52 17.78 -44.14
C LEU A 101 100.03 18.32 -42.80
N GLN A 102 99.12 18.82 -41.96
CA GLN A 102 99.47 19.26 -40.60
C GLN A 102 100.05 18.11 -39.77
N LYS A 103 99.39 16.95 -39.78
CA LYS A 103 99.89 15.76 -39.07
C LYS A 103 101.26 15.31 -39.56
N ILE A 104 101.50 15.31 -40.87
CA ILE A 104 102.80 14.93 -41.45
C ILE A 104 103.87 15.93 -41.00
N GLN A 105 103.56 17.23 -40.96
CA GLN A 105 104.47 18.25 -40.47
C GLN A 105 104.80 18.08 -38.98
N ASP A 106 103.78 17.78 -38.15
CA ASP A 106 103.95 17.51 -36.73
C ASP A 106 104.79 16.23 -36.49
N ASP A 107 104.52 15.15 -37.24
CA ASP A 107 105.28 13.89 -37.17
C ASP A 107 106.74 14.09 -37.62
N ARG A 108 106.96 14.90 -38.67
CA ARG A 108 108.30 15.28 -39.14
C ARG A 108 109.06 16.05 -38.07
N HIS A 109 108.42 17.07 -37.49
CA HIS A 109 109.04 17.91 -36.46
C HIS A 109 109.40 17.09 -35.23
N PHE A 110 108.49 16.21 -34.77
CA PHE A 110 108.77 15.27 -33.69
C PHE A 110 109.98 14.37 -33.98
N CYS A 111 110.09 13.82 -35.20
CA CYS A 111 111.25 13.03 -35.61
C CYS A 111 112.54 13.86 -35.62
N GLU A 112 112.50 15.11 -36.11
CA GLU A 112 113.64 16.03 -36.09
C GLU A 112 114.09 16.32 -34.65
N GLU A 113 113.17 16.62 -33.73
CA GLU A 113 113.48 16.89 -32.32
C GLU A 113 114.12 15.67 -31.66
N VAL A 114 113.49 14.50 -31.76
CA VAL A 114 113.99 13.27 -31.13
C VAL A 114 115.36 12.87 -31.69
N LEU A 115 115.56 12.94 -33.01
CA LEU A 115 116.84 12.60 -33.62
C LEU A 115 117.94 13.63 -33.32
N SER A 116 117.58 14.92 -33.22
CA SER A 116 118.49 15.98 -32.79
C SER A 116 118.97 15.77 -31.35
N ASP A 117 118.05 15.40 -30.45
CA ASP A 117 118.39 15.12 -29.06
C ASP A 117 119.23 13.85 -28.92
N VAL A 118 118.93 12.80 -29.69
CA VAL A 118 119.77 11.58 -29.75
C VAL A 118 121.16 11.89 -30.29
N HIS A 119 121.26 12.71 -31.33
CA HIS A 119 122.56 13.11 -31.90
C HIS A 119 123.41 13.85 -30.85
N LYS A 120 122.82 14.80 -30.11
CA LYS A 120 123.49 15.50 -29.00
C LYS A 120 123.89 14.56 -27.87
N GLU A 121 122.98 13.67 -27.45
CA GLU A 121 123.23 12.68 -26.39
C GLU A 121 124.36 11.70 -26.77
N MET A 122 124.42 11.27 -28.02
CA MET A 122 125.46 10.37 -28.52
C MET A 122 126.83 11.03 -28.58
N LEU A 123 126.90 12.31 -28.98
CA LEU A 123 128.14 13.09 -29.01
C LEU A 123 128.67 13.42 -27.60
N GLN A 124 127.77 13.76 -26.67
CA GLN A 124 128.16 14.28 -25.35
C GLN A 124 128.25 13.21 -24.27
N ARG A 125 127.40 12.18 -24.32
CA ARG A 125 127.19 11.22 -23.22
C ARG A 125 127.26 9.76 -23.66
N HIS A 126 127.44 9.50 -24.96
CA HIS A 126 127.46 8.17 -25.58
C HIS A 126 126.25 7.28 -25.20
N ASN A 127 125.07 7.89 -25.06
CA ASN A 127 123.81 7.20 -24.78
C ASN A 127 122.68 7.66 -25.72
N PHE A 128 121.50 7.03 -25.61
CA PHE A 128 120.32 7.27 -26.47
C PHE A 128 119.01 7.26 -25.67
N GLN A 129 119.06 7.77 -24.43
CA GLN A 129 117.93 7.68 -23.50
C GLN A 129 116.72 8.48 -23.97
N SER A 130 116.93 9.59 -24.69
CA SER A 130 115.86 10.39 -25.29
C SER A 130 115.00 9.58 -26.27
N LEU A 131 115.60 8.72 -27.09
CA LEU A 131 114.86 7.83 -28.00
C LEU A 131 114.02 6.81 -27.22
N LEU A 132 114.61 6.17 -26.20
CA LEU A 132 113.90 5.19 -25.37
C LEU A 132 112.69 5.82 -24.67
N ASN A 133 112.87 7.02 -24.12
CA ASN A 133 111.80 7.77 -23.46
C ASN A 133 110.72 8.20 -24.47
N ALA A 134 111.10 8.73 -25.64
CA ALA A 134 110.16 9.13 -26.68
C ALA A 134 109.33 7.95 -27.20
N VAL A 135 109.97 6.79 -27.44
CA VAL A 135 109.27 5.56 -27.86
C VAL A 135 108.32 5.07 -26.76
N LYS A 136 108.72 5.12 -25.49
CA LYS A 136 107.85 4.75 -24.36
C LYS A 136 106.64 5.67 -24.26
N MET A 137 106.85 6.99 -24.30
CA MET A 137 105.78 8.00 -24.28
C MET A 137 104.82 7.83 -25.46
N GLN A 138 105.33 7.55 -26.66
CA GLN A 138 104.48 7.35 -27.84
C GLN A 138 103.68 6.04 -27.76
N LYS A 139 104.26 4.97 -27.19
CA LYS A 139 103.52 3.72 -26.88
C LYS A 139 102.41 3.97 -25.86
N GLU A 140 102.68 4.73 -24.79
CA GLU A 140 101.69 5.09 -23.77
C GLU A 140 100.57 5.96 -24.36
N LYS A 141 100.91 6.98 -25.18
CA LYS A 141 99.94 7.81 -25.90
C LYS A 141 99.05 6.97 -26.82
N LYS A 142 99.64 6.03 -27.58
CA LYS A 142 98.89 5.10 -28.44
C LYS A 142 97.93 4.22 -27.64
N LEU A 143 98.38 3.64 -26.52
CA LEU A 143 97.52 2.85 -25.63
C LEU A 143 96.41 3.69 -25.00
N GLY A 144 96.69 4.93 -24.61
CA GLY A 144 95.70 5.89 -24.11
C GLY A 144 94.60 6.16 -25.14
N LEU A 145 94.97 6.44 -26.39
CA LEU A 145 94.03 6.62 -27.49
C LEU A 145 93.19 5.36 -27.73
N GLN A 146 93.80 4.17 -27.76
CA GLN A 146 93.05 2.91 -27.92
C GLN A 146 92.04 2.69 -26.79
N ARG A 147 92.41 2.97 -25.53
CA ARG A 147 91.49 2.89 -24.40
C ARG A 147 90.32 3.88 -24.54
N THR A 148 90.60 5.11 -24.96
CA THR A 148 89.57 6.12 -25.21
C THR A 148 88.61 5.68 -26.32
N ILE A 149 89.12 5.14 -27.43
CA ILE A 149 88.31 4.61 -28.54
C ILE A 149 87.39 3.49 -28.05
N ILE A 150 87.93 2.51 -27.31
CA ILE A 150 87.11 1.40 -26.78
C ILE A 150 86.02 1.91 -25.84
N LYS A 151 86.34 2.86 -24.94
CA LYS A 151 85.36 3.47 -24.03
C LYS A 151 84.28 4.24 -24.79
N GLU A 152 84.66 4.98 -25.83
CA GLU A 152 83.75 5.73 -26.68
C GLU A 152 82.79 4.79 -27.42
N GLU A 153 83.31 3.71 -28.03
CA GLU A 153 82.48 2.71 -28.69
C GLU A 153 81.51 2.03 -27.73
N GLN A 154 81.97 1.65 -26.53
CA GLN A 154 81.11 1.06 -25.49
C GLN A 154 80.04 2.06 -25.05
N GLY A 155 80.40 3.34 -24.87
CA GLY A 155 79.47 4.42 -24.58
C GLY A 155 78.40 4.58 -25.66
N ARG A 156 78.80 4.63 -26.94
CA ARG A 156 77.87 4.68 -28.09
C ARG A 156 76.93 3.48 -28.12
N ARG A 157 77.44 2.27 -27.89
CA ARG A 157 76.61 1.05 -27.83
C ARG A 157 75.59 1.15 -26.69
N LYS A 158 76.02 1.61 -25.51
CA LYS A 158 75.12 1.78 -24.36
C LYS A 158 74.06 2.84 -24.59
N ILE A 159 74.42 3.98 -25.18
CA ILE A 159 73.47 5.04 -25.55
C ILE A 159 72.42 4.50 -26.52
N LYS A 160 72.84 3.79 -27.59
CA LYS A 160 71.90 3.17 -28.54
C LYS A 160 70.96 2.18 -27.86
N GLN A 161 71.48 1.34 -26.95
CA GLN A 161 70.67 0.38 -26.20
C GLN A 161 69.63 1.09 -25.31
N LEU A 162 70.05 2.12 -24.57
CA LEU A 162 69.17 2.90 -23.70
C LEU A 162 68.12 3.66 -24.50
N GLN A 163 68.47 4.25 -25.64
CA GLN A 163 67.53 4.90 -26.54
C GLN A 163 66.46 3.92 -27.05
N LYS A 164 66.87 2.70 -27.42
CA LYS A 164 65.93 1.65 -27.83
C LYS A 164 65.00 1.26 -26.69
N GLN A 165 65.53 0.99 -25.49
CA GLN A 165 64.73 0.67 -24.31
C GLN A 165 63.73 1.77 -23.98
N LEU A 166 64.14 3.04 -24.08
CA LEU A 166 63.27 4.19 -23.83
C LEU A 166 62.14 4.28 -24.86
N GLN A 167 62.43 4.01 -26.15
CA GLN A 167 61.40 3.92 -27.19
C GLN A 167 60.43 2.76 -26.96
N ASP A 168 60.94 1.59 -26.57
CA ASP A 168 60.10 0.41 -26.31
C ASP A 168 59.17 0.65 -25.12
N ILE A 169 59.69 1.21 -24.01
CA ILE A 169 58.87 1.60 -22.85
C ILE A 169 57.83 2.65 -23.23
N LYS A 170 58.18 3.66 -24.04
CA LYS A 170 57.21 4.66 -24.51
C LYS A 170 56.07 4.02 -25.30
N LYS A 171 56.37 3.08 -26.20
CA LYS A 171 55.35 2.37 -26.98
C LYS A 171 54.46 1.51 -26.09
N GLU A 172 55.05 0.79 -25.14
CA GLU A 172 54.31 -0.02 -24.17
C GLU A 172 53.35 0.84 -23.35
N LYS A 173 53.82 1.98 -22.84
CA LYS A 173 52.99 2.89 -22.04
C LYS A 173 51.90 3.57 -22.87
N GLU A 174 52.15 3.89 -24.12
CA GLU A 174 51.12 4.41 -25.03
C GLU A 174 50.01 3.37 -25.26
N LEU A 175 50.36 2.11 -25.49
CA LEU A 175 49.39 1.02 -25.61
C LEU A 175 48.58 0.82 -24.33
N GLU A 176 49.24 0.86 -23.17
CA GLU A 176 48.58 0.74 -21.86
C GLU A 176 47.58 1.90 -21.63
N ILE A 177 47.94 3.12 -22.01
CA ILE A 177 47.06 4.30 -21.95
C ILE A 177 45.85 4.11 -22.87
N GLN A 178 46.06 3.62 -24.10
CA GLN A 178 44.97 3.37 -25.04
C GLN A 178 44.00 2.32 -24.51
N GLN A 179 44.50 1.17 -24.00
CA GLN A 179 43.67 0.13 -23.40
C GLN A 179 42.87 0.65 -22.20
N ARG A 180 43.49 1.44 -21.33
CA ARG A 180 42.80 2.06 -20.18
C ARG A 180 41.73 3.05 -20.63
N ASN A 181 41.99 3.85 -21.67
CA ASN A 181 41.02 4.78 -22.21
C ASN A 181 39.81 4.07 -22.83
N GLU A 182 40.03 2.96 -23.55
CA GLU A 182 38.96 2.11 -24.08
C GLU A 182 38.12 1.51 -22.94
N MET A 183 38.76 1.01 -21.89
CA MET A 183 38.05 0.50 -20.70
C MET A 183 37.25 1.60 -20.00
N ILE A 184 37.79 2.81 -19.88
CA ILE A 184 37.05 3.96 -19.33
C ILE A 184 35.83 4.30 -20.19
N ALA A 185 35.96 4.28 -21.52
CA ALA A 185 34.85 4.54 -22.43
C ALA A 185 33.75 3.47 -22.27
N HIS A 186 34.12 2.19 -22.29
CA HIS A 186 33.19 1.08 -22.09
C HIS A 186 32.47 1.16 -20.72
N LEU A 187 33.19 1.45 -19.64
CA LEU A 187 32.58 1.60 -18.31
C LEU A 187 31.66 2.82 -18.22
N LYS A 188 31.98 3.92 -18.92
CA LYS A 188 31.09 5.09 -19.01
C LYS A 188 29.79 4.75 -19.75
N ASP A 189 29.86 4.01 -20.85
CA ASP A 189 28.70 3.59 -21.62
C ASP A 189 27.81 2.66 -20.77
N GLN A 190 28.39 1.67 -20.09
CA GLN A 190 27.66 0.80 -19.16
C GLN A 190 26.99 1.58 -18.03
N LEU A 191 27.69 2.56 -17.44
CA LEU A 191 27.13 3.40 -16.38
C LEU A 191 25.95 4.22 -16.90
N GLN A 192 26.05 4.77 -18.10
CA GLN A 192 24.99 5.57 -18.71
C GLN A 192 23.78 4.69 -19.06
N GLU A 193 24.00 3.50 -19.59
CA GLU A 193 22.96 2.50 -19.86
C GLU A 193 22.24 2.09 -18.55
N MET A 194 22.99 1.74 -17.51
CA MET A 194 22.44 1.36 -16.20
C MET A 194 21.63 2.51 -15.57
N LYS A 195 22.12 3.75 -15.67
CA LYS A 195 21.37 4.93 -15.20
C LYS A 195 20.07 5.13 -15.97
N ALA A 196 20.08 4.98 -17.29
CA ALA A 196 18.89 5.10 -18.12
C ALA A 196 17.86 4.01 -17.80
N LYS A 197 18.30 2.74 -17.73
CA LYS A 197 17.48 1.59 -17.37
C LYS A 197 16.85 1.76 -15.98
N SER A 198 17.67 2.04 -14.96
CA SER A 198 17.18 2.22 -13.59
C SER A 198 16.19 3.38 -13.46
N ASN A 199 16.40 4.49 -14.19
CA ASN A 199 15.46 5.61 -14.20
C ASN A 199 14.11 5.23 -14.84
N MET A 200 14.15 4.54 -15.98
CA MET A 200 12.94 4.07 -16.66
C MET A 200 12.19 3.03 -15.82
N GLU A 201 12.89 2.04 -15.26
CA GLU A 201 12.33 1.04 -14.36
C GLU A 201 11.71 1.69 -13.12
N GLY A 202 12.40 2.65 -12.50
CA GLY A 202 11.89 3.39 -11.35
C GLY A 202 10.58 4.14 -11.68
N LYS A 203 10.52 4.81 -12.84
CA LYS A 203 9.28 5.45 -13.32
C LYS A 203 8.17 4.45 -13.58
N TYR A 204 8.48 3.32 -14.21
CA TYR A 204 7.51 2.28 -14.51
C TYR A 204 6.93 1.67 -13.22
N VAL A 205 7.79 1.25 -12.28
CA VAL A 205 7.38 0.68 -11.00
C VAL A 205 6.52 1.67 -10.22
N LYS A 206 6.94 2.94 -10.15
CA LYS A 206 6.15 4.00 -9.50
C LYS A 206 4.78 4.15 -10.14
N LYS A 207 4.71 4.24 -11.48
CA LYS A 207 3.44 4.41 -12.19
C LYS A 207 2.53 3.19 -12.04
N ASN A 208 3.10 1.98 -12.06
CA ASN A 208 2.37 0.74 -11.85
C ASN A 208 1.77 0.68 -10.44
N ALA A 209 2.57 1.02 -9.41
CA ALA A 209 2.09 1.07 -8.03
C ALA A 209 1.00 2.13 -7.83
N GLU A 210 1.18 3.34 -8.38
CA GLU A 210 0.15 4.39 -8.37
C GLU A 210 -1.14 3.92 -9.03
N ASN A 211 -1.05 3.25 -10.19
CA ASN A 211 -2.20 2.74 -10.90
C ASN A 211 -2.93 1.63 -10.12
N GLN A 212 -2.18 0.72 -9.49
CA GLN A 212 -2.75 -0.34 -8.65
C GLN A 212 -3.47 0.24 -7.42
N VAL A 213 -2.86 1.22 -6.75
CA VAL A 213 -3.51 1.94 -5.64
C VAL A 213 -4.78 2.64 -6.12
N HIS A 214 -4.72 3.35 -7.26
CA HIS A 214 -5.87 4.05 -7.81
C HIS A 214 -7.01 3.10 -8.18
N GLN A 215 -6.71 1.98 -8.85
CA GLN A 215 -7.68 0.96 -9.20
C GLN A 215 -8.34 0.35 -7.95
N ASN A 216 -7.53 0.02 -6.94
CA ASN A 216 -8.04 -0.53 -5.69
C ASN A 216 -8.92 0.49 -4.96
N GLN A 217 -8.51 1.77 -4.94
CA GLN A 217 -9.29 2.84 -4.35
C GLN A 217 -10.64 3.03 -5.04
N GLN A 218 -10.68 3.01 -6.38
CA GLN A 218 -11.94 3.07 -7.12
C GLN A 218 -12.83 1.84 -6.84
N HIS A 219 -12.25 0.64 -6.79
CA HIS A 219 -13.00 -0.57 -6.47
C HIS A 219 -13.63 -0.49 -5.07
N CYS A 220 -12.86 -0.05 -4.07
CA CYS A 220 -13.36 0.18 -2.71
C CYS A 220 -14.47 1.25 -2.69
N GLN A 221 -14.31 2.37 -3.40
CA GLN A 221 -15.32 3.43 -3.47
C GLN A 221 -16.64 2.92 -4.06
N ILE A 222 -16.59 2.13 -5.14
CA ILE A 222 -17.79 1.55 -5.76
C ILE A 222 -18.46 0.57 -4.79
N LEU A 223 -17.68 -0.28 -4.10
CA LEU A 223 -18.22 -1.23 -3.14
C LEU A 223 -18.84 -0.52 -1.93
N GLU A 224 -18.18 0.50 -1.39
CA GLU A 224 -18.70 1.34 -0.32
C GLU A 224 -20.00 2.03 -0.73
N GLN A 225 -20.07 2.55 -1.97
CA GLN A 225 -21.28 3.18 -2.47
C GLN A 225 -22.44 2.18 -2.55
N LYS A 226 -22.21 0.98 -3.09
CA LYS A 226 -23.22 -0.09 -3.14
C LYS A 226 -23.72 -0.45 -1.74
N LEU A 227 -22.82 -0.64 -0.78
CA LEU A 227 -23.19 -0.94 0.60
C LEU A 227 -23.96 0.21 1.25
N LYS A 228 -23.62 1.47 0.96
CA LYS A 228 -24.39 2.64 1.43
C LYS A 228 -25.80 2.65 0.85
N GLU A 229 -25.95 2.40 -0.46
CA GLU A 229 -27.25 2.28 -1.12
C GLU A 229 -28.08 1.15 -0.52
N GLU A 230 -27.48 -0.02 -0.26
CA GLU A 230 -28.14 -1.14 0.42
C GLU A 230 -28.60 -0.75 1.83
N VAL A 231 -27.75 -0.11 2.63
CA VAL A 231 -28.11 0.39 3.98
C VAL A 231 -29.29 1.36 3.91
N GLU A 232 -29.29 2.29 2.97
CA GLU A 232 -30.40 3.24 2.78
C GLU A 232 -31.70 2.53 2.36
N THR A 233 -31.61 1.53 1.48
CA THR A 233 -32.79 0.73 1.10
C THR A 233 -33.35 -0.07 2.28
N LEU A 234 -32.49 -0.67 3.11
CA LEU A 234 -32.89 -1.41 4.29
C LEU A 234 -33.51 -0.48 5.34
N LYS A 235 -32.95 0.71 5.56
CA LYS A 235 -33.54 1.74 6.43
C LYS A 235 -34.95 2.09 5.99
N ARG A 236 -35.18 2.36 4.70
CA ARG A 236 -36.52 2.64 4.16
C ARG A 236 -37.49 1.48 4.41
N LYS A 237 -37.07 0.23 4.21
CA LYS A 237 -37.90 -0.94 4.48
C LYS A 237 -38.26 -1.07 5.96
N VAL A 238 -37.29 -0.82 6.85
CA VAL A 238 -37.55 -0.81 8.31
C VAL A 238 -38.56 0.28 8.66
N ASP A 239 -38.41 1.50 8.13
CA ASP A 239 -39.34 2.60 8.38
C ASP A 239 -40.75 2.32 7.82
N GLU A 240 -40.85 1.60 6.70
CA GLU A 240 -42.13 1.12 6.13
C GLU A 240 -42.78 0.07 7.03
N GLU A 241 -42.03 -0.94 7.48
CA GLU A 241 -42.52 -1.97 8.40
C GLU A 241 -42.94 -1.37 9.75
N VAL A 242 -42.16 -0.45 10.32
CA VAL A 242 -42.53 0.24 11.56
C VAL A 242 -43.83 1.02 11.38
N ARG A 243 -44.01 1.74 10.27
CA ARG A 243 -45.26 2.47 9.99
C ARG A 243 -46.44 1.52 9.82
N SER A 244 -46.28 0.41 9.10
CA SER A 244 -47.33 -0.60 8.93
C SER A 244 -47.70 -1.24 10.27
N HIS A 245 -46.71 -1.63 11.07
CA HIS A 245 -46.88 -2.21 12.38
C HIS A 245 -47.65 -1.27 13.33
N VAL A 246 -47.23 0.00 13.43
CA VAL A 246 -47.96 1.00 14.22
C VAL A 246 -49.41 1.14 13.76
N GLY A 247 -49.65 1.19 12.45
CA GLY A 247 -51.01 1.25 11.89
C GLY A 247 -51.87 0.03 12.26
N ILE A 248 -51.28 -1.17 12.23
CA ILE A 248 -51.96 -2.42 12.64
C ILE A 248 -52.24 -2.40 14.14
N GLU A 249 -51.26 -2.02 14.97
CA GLU A 249 -51.45 -1.92 16.42
C GLU A 249 -52.55 -0.93 16.79
N GLU A 250 -52.57 0.25 16.16
CA GLU A 250 -53.61 1.25 16.38
C GLU A 250 -54.99 0.71 15.98
N TYR A 251 -55.09 0.02 14.85
CA TYR A 251 -56.33 -0.61 14.40
C TYR A 251 -56.81 -1.66 15.41
N LEU A 252 -55.92 -2.55 15.87
CA LEU A 252 -56.24 -3.60 16.84
C LEU A 252 -56.65 -3.00 18.18
N LYS A 253 -55.92 -1.99 18.69
CA LYS A 253 -56.28 -1.27 19.92
C LYS A 253 -57.67 -0.65 19.83
N LYS A 254 -57.98 0.05 18.72
CA LYS A 254 -59.33 0.61 18.48
C LYS A 254 -60.41 -0.46 18.45
N HIS A 255 -60.14 -1.61 17.84
CA HIS A 255 -61.11 -2.70 17.79
C HIS A 255 -61.29 -3.38 19.16
N GLN A 256 -60.21 -3.51 19.92
CA GLN A 256 -60.25 -4.01 21.29
C GLN A 256 -61.11 -3.10 22.17
N THR A 257 -60.89 -1.79 22.15
CA THR A 257 -61.70 -0.84 22.95
C THR A 257 -63.18 -0.89 22.55
N MET A 258 -63.50 -0.98 21.25
CA MET A 258 -64.89 -1.15 20.79
C MET A 258 -65.53 -2.46 21.29
N LEU A 259 -64.76 -3.54 21.42
CA LEU A 259 -65.25 -4.80 21.97
C LEU A 259 -65.43 -4.71 23.49
N GLU A 260 -64.49 -4.08 24.20
CA GLU A 260 -64.59 -3.82 25.63
C GLU A 260 -65.84 -2.99 25.97
N GLU A 261 -66.09 -1.90 25.24
CA GLU A 261 -67.31 -1.08 25.37
C GLU A 261 -68.59 -1.90 25.14
N LYS A 262 -68.59 -2.80 24.14
CA LYS A 262 -69.73 -3.70 23.89
C LYS A 262 -69.92 -4.69 25.04
N VAL A 263 -68.84 -5.23 25.59
CA VAL A 263 -68.91 -6.14 26.73
C VAL A 263 -69.49 -5.41 27.94
N GLU A 264 -68.99 -4.21 28.26
CA GLU A 264 -69.53 -3.38 29.34
C GLU A 264 -71.02 -3.07 29.13
N PHE A 265 -71.43 -2.70 27.92
CA PHE A 265 -72.84 -2.48 27.59
C PHE A 265 -73.70 -3.73 27.83
N TRP A 266 -73.25 -4.91 27.40
CA TRP A 266 -73.99 -6.15 27.58
C TRP A 266 -74.02 -6.61 29.03
N MET A 267 -72.96 -6.36 29.81
CA MET A 267 -72.93 -6.60 31.25
C MET A 267 -73.93 -5.71 31.98
N ASP A 268 -73.89 -4.40 31.76
CA ASP A 268 -74.84 -3.44 32.36
C ASP A 268 -76.30 -3.77 31.98
N LYS A 269 -76.54 -4.12 30.71
CA LYS A 269 -77.86 -4.57 30.28
C LYS A 269 -78.29 -5.86 30.99
N TYR A 270 -77.42 -6.85 31.08
CA TYR A 270 -77.70 -8.11 31.76
C TYR A 270 -78.04 -7.87 33.23
N ASP A 271 -77.24 -7.08 33.94
CA ASP A 271 -77.48 -6.75 35.35
C ASP A 271 -78.84 -6.04 35.53
N LYS A 272 -79.16 -5.05 34.69
CA LYS A 272 -80.46 -4.35 34.71
C LYS A 272 -81.63 -5.27 34.40
N ASP A 273 -81.52 -6.13 33.39
CA ASP A 273 -82.57 -7.07 33.01
C ASP A 273 -82.79 -8.11 34.13
N VAL A 274 -81.71 -8.60 34.75
CA VAL A 274 -81.77 -9.50 35.91
C VAL A 274 -82.41 -8.81 37.12
N GLU A 275 -82.02 -7.58 37.45
CA GLU A 275 -82.63 -6.79 38.52
C GLU A 275 -84.12 -6.55 38.26
N ALA A 276 -84.50 -6.19 37.03
CA ALA A 276 -85.89 -6.00 36.64
C ALA A 276 -86.70 -7.29 36.78
N LYS A 277 -86.18 -8.43 36.30
CA LYS A 277 -86.84 -9.74 36.45
C LYS A 277 -86.89 -10.21 37.90
N GLN A 278 -85.86 -9.94 38.69
CA GLN A 278 -85.88 -10.22 40.12
C GLN A 278 -86.91 -9.36 40.85
N HIS A 279 -87.06 -8.09 40.45
CA HIS A 279 -88.08 -7.19 40.98
C HIS A 279 -89.50 -7.64 40.60
N GLU A 280 -89.75 -7.99 39.33
CA GLU A 280 -91.02 -8.59 38.89
C GLU A 280 -91.35 -9.86 39.69
N LEU A 281 -90.36 -10.76 39.86
CA LEU A 281 -90.50 -11.99 40.64
C LEU A 281 -90.86 -11.69 42.10
N ASN A 282 -90.19 -10.73 42.72
CA ASN A 282 -90.44 -10.33 44.11
C ASN A 282 -91.84 -9.73 44.27
N THR A 283 -92.28 -8.87 43.34
CA THR A 283 -93.63 -8.31 43.32
C THR A 283 -94.68 -9.40 43.15
N LEU A 284 -94.47 -10.37 42.25
CA LEU A 284 -95.40 -11.49 42.06
C LEU A 284 -95.44 -12.41 43.30
N LYS A 285 -94.28 -12.67 43.94
CA LYS A 285 -94.21 -13.40 45.21
C LYS A 285 -94.98 -12.68 46.30
N SER A 286 -94.86 -11.36 46.41
CA SER A 286 -95.61 -10.55 47.37
C SER A 286 -97.11 -10.57 47.07
N SER A 287 -97.53 -10.41 45.82
CA SER A 287 -98.95 -10.54 45.43
C SER A 287 -99.50 -11.92 45.77
N LYS A 288 -98.77 -13.00 45.43
CA LYS A 288 -99.17 -14.36 45.77
C LYS A 288 -99.30 -14.57 47.27
N ALA A 289 -98.39 -14.00 48.07
CA ALA A 289 -98.47 -14.08 49.53
C ALA A 289 -99.73 -13.35 50.05
N ASN A 290 -100.02 -12.15 49.54
CA ASN A 290 -101.21 -11.37 49.88
C ASN A 290 -102.51 -12.10 49.47
N ASP A 291 -102.54 -12.69 48.27
CA ASP A 291 -103.70 -13.47 47.80
C ASP A 291 -103.91 -14.72 48.63
N LEU A 292 -102.82 -15.39 49.04
CA LEU A 292 -102.87 -16.53 49.94
C LEU A 292 -103.41 -16.13 51.32
N GLU A 293 -102.96 -14.99 51.86
CA GLU A 293 -103.48 -14.43 53.12
C GLU A 293 -104.97 -14.12 53.02
N ARG A 294 -105.40 -13.44 51.94
CA ARG A 294 -106.81 -13.15 51.67
C ARG A 294 -107.65 -14.43 51.54
N LEU A 295 -107.12 -15.46 50.89
CA LEU A 295 -107.79 -16.76 50.78
C LEU A 295 -107.91 -17.43 52.14
N GLN A 296 -106.86 -17.40 52.97
CA GLN A 296 -106.90 -17.91 54.34
C GLN A 296 -107.92 -17.15 55.18
N GLU A 297 -107.99 -15.83 55.10
CA GLU A 297 -109.01 -15.01 55.77
C GLU A 297 -110.42 -15.36 55.31
N LEU A 298 -110.63 -15.49 54.00
CA LEU A 298 -111.95 -15.84 53.46
C LEU A 298 -112.36 -17.26 53.89
N THR A 299 -111.41 -18.20 53.92
CA THR A 299 -111.64 -19.56 54.44
C THR A 299 -112.01 -19.52 55.93
N ARG A 300 -111.33 -18.70 56.74
CA ARG A 300 -111.72 -18.46 58.15
C ARG A 300 -113.13 -17.89 58.25
N LYS A 301 -113.48 -16.88 57.45
CA LYS A 301 -114.85 -16.31 57.42
C LYS A 301 -115.90 -17.34 56.98
N TYR A 302 -115.62 -18.16 55.96
CA TYR A 302 -116.52 -19.23 55.53
C TYR A 302 -116.74 -20.27 56.62
N THR A 303 -115.67 -20.76 57.25
CA THR A 303 -115.79 -21.72 58.38
C THR A 303 -116.55 -21.12 59.55
N GLU A 304 -116.38 -19.82 59.83
CA GLU A 304 -117.16 -19.10 60.85
C GLU A 304 -118.64 -18.98 60.46
N TYR A 305 -118.95 -18.59 59.23
CA TYR A 305 -120.34 -18.54 58.74
C TYR A 305 -120.98 -19.93 58.68
N GLU A 306 -120.25 -20.95 58.25
CA GLU A 306 -120.73 -22.33 58.25
C GLU A 306 -121.01 -22.80 59.68
N ARG A 307 -120.16 -22.46 60.65
CA ARG A 307 -120.43 -22.71 62.08
C ARG A 307 -121.73 -22.03 62.51
N VAL A 308 -121.94 -20.76 62.16
CA VAL A 308 -123.18 -20.01 62.48
C VAL A 308 -124.41 -20.63 61.80
N VAL A 309 -124.32 -21.05 60.55
CA VAL A 309 -125.42 -21.70 59.83
C VAL A 309 -125.75 -23.07 60.42
N VAL A 310 -124.73 -23.85 60.80
CA VAL A 310 -124.91 -25.12 61.49
C VAL A 310 -125.52 -24.89 62.88
N GLU A 311 -125.07 -23.87 63.60
CA GLU A 311 -125.66 -23.45 64.88
C GLU A 311 -127.13 -23.06 64.71
N ASP A 312 -127.50 -22.20 63.75
CA ASP A 312 -128.89 -21.83 63.46
C ASP A 312 -129.74 -23.04 63.02
N ARG A 313 -129.16 -23.97 62.24
CA ARG A 313 -129.84 -25.22 61.85
C ARG A 313 -130.09 -26.12 63.06
N ILE A 314 -129.12 -26.23 63.98
CA ILE A 314 -129.27 -26.98 65.23
C ILE A 314 -130.29 -26.28 66.15
N GLU A 315 -130.29 -24.95 66.22
CA GLU A 315 -131.23 -24.16 67.01
C GLU A 315 -132.66 -24.35 66.50
N LYS A 316 -132.90 -24.22 65.19
CA LYS A 316 -134.20 -24.50 64.55
C LYS A 316 -134.66 -25.93 64.73
N GLU A 317 -133.74 -26.90 64.65
CA GLU A 317 -134.06 -28.32 64.88
C GLU A 317 -134.42 -28.58 66.36
N LYS A 318 -133.72 -27.95 67.30
CA LYS A 318 -134.07 -27.98 68.74
C LYS A 318 -135.43 -27.34 68.97
N GLU A 319 -135.72 -26.21 68.33
CA GLU A 319 -136.98 -25.49 68.47
C GLU A 319 -138.15 -26.28 67.85
N ARG A 320 -137.93 -26.99 66.73
CA ARG A 320 -138.89 -27.94 66.17
C ARG A 320 -139.16 -29.09 67.14
N ARG A 321 -138.11 -29.73 67.68
CA ARG A 321 -138.25 -30.79 68.69
C ARG A 321 -138.98 -30.33 69.94
N LYS A 322 -138.76 -29.08 70.36
CA LYS A 322 -139.46 -28.48 71.51
C LYS A 322 -140.95 -28.29 71.23
N ARG A 323 -141.30 -27.79 70.03
CA ARG A 323 -142.71 -27.74 69.57
C ARG A 323 -143.35 -29.12 69.47
N GLU A 324 -142.63 -30.11 68.95
CA GLU A 324 -143.13 -31.49 68.88
C GLU A 324 -143.36 -32.08 70.30
N GLN A 325 -142.46 -31.82 71.25
CA GLN A 325 -142.63 -32.20 72.66
C GLN A 325 -143.83 -31.49 73.29
N GLU A 326 -143.97 -30.18 73.12
CA GLU A 326 -145.12 -29.41 73.63
C GLU A 326 -146.44 -29.92 73.02
N GLU A 327 -146.44 -30.33 71.75
CA GLU A 327 -147.61 -30.89 71.09
C GLU A 327 -147.96 -32.31 71.61
N ILE A 328 -146.96 -33.13 71.93
CA ILE A 328 -147.14 -34.43 72.60
C ILE A 328 -147.63 -34.22 74.04
N GLU A 329 -147.09 -33.26 74.77
CA GLU A 329 -147.54 -32.88 76.11
C GLU A 329 -148.99 -32.38 76.08
N LEU A 330 -149.36 -31.58 75.09
CA LEU A 330 -150.74 -31.12 74.88
C LEU A 330 -151.66 -32.31 74.54
N LYS A 331 -151.26 -33.20 73.63
CA LYS A 331 -152.01 -34.43 73.29
C LYS A 331 -152.16 -35.34 74.52
N SER A 332 -151.15 -35.41 75.38
CA SER A 332 -151.16 -36.18 76.63
C SER A 332 -152.08 -35.52 77.67
N ALA A 333 -152.05 -34.19 77.80
CA ALA A 333 -152.96 -33.43 78.65
C ALA A 333 -154.42 -33.55 78.19
N VAL A 334 -154.68 -33.53 76.88
CA VAL A 334 -156.00 -33.77 76.31
C VAL A 334 -156.47 -35.20 76.58
N LYS A 335 -155.61 -36.21 76.37
CA LYS A 335 -155.90 -37.61 76.72
C LYS A 335 -156.25 -37.77 78.20
N LEU A 336 -155.51 -37.12 79.09
CA LEU A 336 -155.77 -37.09 80.54
C LEU A 336 -157.11 -36.42 80.86
N GLN A 337 -157.43 -35.29 80.20
CA GLN A 337 -158.74 -34.63 80.34
C GLN A 337 -159.89 -35.53 79.85
N SER A 338 -159.73 -36.25 78.74
CA SER A 338 -160.75 -37.18 78.24
C SER A 338 -160.88 -38.46 79.07
N TRP A 339 -159.78 -38.98 79.64
CA TRP A 339 -159.80 -40.11 80.57
C TRP A 339 -160.52 -39.77 81.88
N TRP A 340 -160.28 -38.57 82.44
CA TRP A 340 -161.00 -38.10 83.62
C TRP A 340 -162.50 -37.89 83.35
N ARG A 341 -162.84 -37.31 82.19
CA ARG A 341 -164.25 -37.13 81.76
C ARG A 341 -164.97 -38.47 81.54
N GLY A 342 -164.30 -39.49 81.00
CA GLY A 342 -164.86 -40.84 80.83
C GLY A 342 -165.01 -41.62 82.15
N THR A 343 -164.08 -41.47 83.08
CA THR A 343 -164.13 -42.11 84.40
C THR A 343 -165.26 -41.56 85.27
N MET A 344 -165.60 -40.27 85.11
CA MET A 344 -166.78 -39.66 85.73
C MET A 344 -168.12 -40.28 85.29
N VAL A 345 -168.20 -40.80 84.07
CA VAL A 345 -169.44 -41.37 83.49
C VAL A 345 -169.65 -42.83 83.92
N VAL A 346 -168.58 -43.60 84.10
CA VAL A 346 -168.65 -45.05 84.42
C VAL A 346 -168.84 -45.31 85.92
N LYS A 347 -168.37 -44.43 86.81
CA LYS A 347 -168.54 -44.57 88.26
C LYS A 347 -169.82 -43.96 88.85
N GLN A 348 -170.75 -43.45 88.02
CA GLN A 348 -172.03 -42.83 88.47
C GLN A 348 -171.86 -41.81 89.61
N ILE A 349 -170.83 -40.96 89.52
CA ILE A 349 -170.61 -39.83 90.45
C ILE A 349 -171.01 -38.55 89.71
N GLY A 350 -172.32 -38.29 89.65
CA GLY A 350 -172.89 -37.15 88.91
C GLY A 350 -174.31 -37.41 88.35
N PRO A 351 -174.92 -36.45 87.63
CA PRO A 351 -176.30 -35.98 87.87
C PRO A 351 -177.45 -36.81 87.25
N PHE A 352 -177.51 -38.12 87.51
CA PHE A 352 -178.68 -39.00 87.22
C PHE A 352 -179.17 -39.81 88.46
N SER A 353 -179.29 -39.17 89.63
CA SER A 353 -180.11 -39.64 90.78
C SER A 353 -180.81 -38.47 91.51
N LYS A 354 -181.93 -38.76 92.19
CA LYS A 354 -183.01 -37.81 92.58
C LYS A 354 -182.68 -36.89 93.78
N LYS A 355 -183.05 -35.60 93.61
CA LYS A 355 -183.46 -34.52 94.56
C LYS A 355 -182.46 -33.97 95.61
N LYS A 356 -182.04 -32.70 95.44
CA LYS A 356 -182.64 -31.52 96.11
C LYS A 356 -182.11 -30.17 95.59
N LYS A 357 -183.07 -29.32 95.18
CA LYS A 357 -183.22 -27.85 95.30
C LYS A 357 -182.08 -26.86 94.97
N LYS A 358 -182.48 -25.90 94.12
CA LYS A 358 -182.16 -24.45 94.07
C LYS A 358 -180.70 -24.11 93.77
N GLY A 359 -180.37 -23.27 92.81
CA GLY A 359 -181.15 -22.27 92.08
C GLY A 359 -180.28 -21.02 91.92
N GLY A 360 -180.15 -20.50 90.70
CA GLY A 360 -179.61 -19.16 90.44
C GLY A 360 -178.14 -18.95 90.86
N LYS A 361 -177.45 -17.89 90.48
CA LYS A 361 -177.65 -16.78 89.55
C LYS A 361 -176.30 -16.03 89.57
N LYS A 362 -175.91 -15.49 88.41
CA LYS A 362 -175.04 -14.32 88.19
C LYS A 362 -174.31 -13.70 89.39
N GLY A 363 -173.03 -13.39 89.18
CA GLY A 363 -172.41 -12.16 89.68
C GLY A 363 -170.91 -12.09 89.34
N LYS A 364 -170.46 -11.29 88.37
CA LYS A 364 -170.13 -9.85 88.51
C LYS A 364 -168.69 -9.69 89.02
N LYS A 365 -167.73 -9.44 88.13
CA LYS A 365 -167.23 -8.13 87.63
C LYS A 365 -166.30 -7.42 88.62
N GLY A 366 -165.09 -7.17 88.14
CA GLY A 366 -164.17 -6.12 88.60
C GLY A 366 -162.76 -6.66 88.86
N LYS A 367 -161.66 -5.91 88.68
CA LYS A 367 -161.38 -4.60 88.09
C LYS A 367 -159.85 -4.42 88.25
N LYS A 368 -159.15 -3.93 87.22
CA LYS A 368 -157.90 -3.14 87.21
C LYS A 368 -156.64 -3.60 87.99
N GLY A 369 -155.50 -3.52 87.29
CA GLY A 369 -154.18 -3.25 87.86
C GLY A 369 -153.12 -3.06 86.76
N LYS A 370 -152.45 -1.89 86.72
CA LYS A 370 -151.35 -1.48 85.82
C LYS A 370 -150.07 -2.29 86.11
N LYS A 371 -149.27 -2.63 85.09
CA LYS A 371 -148.03 -1.96 84.68
C LYS A 371 -147.46 -2.63 83.43
#